data_AF-A0A3E0VU36-F1
#
_entry.id   AF-A0A3E0VU36-F1
#
_cell.length_a   1.000
_cell.length_b   1.000
_cell.length_c   1.000
_cell.angle_alpha   90.00
_cell.angle_beta   90.00
_cell.angle_gamma   90.00
#
_symmetry.space_group_name_H-M   'P 1'
#
loop_
_entity.id
_entity.type
_entity.pdbx_description
1 polymer ?
#
loop_
_entity_poly.entity_id
_entity_poly.type
_entity_poly.pdbx_seq_one_letter_code
_entity_poly.pdbx_strand_id
1 'polypeptide(L)'
;MGTFTLGALQSVPVSTRPDLVSPGVGAAIEALGIGDRVGVVEIDPELSDTAATQAAYDLPSDALANCVIVAGRREGEQRIAACLVLATTRDDINTVVKRRLDVRKASFLPRDDAVSLTGMEFGAITSIGRPEGWPVLVDGLGQPLAP
;
A
#
# COMPACT_ATOMS: atom_id res chain seq x y z
N MET A 1 -17.54 17.31 9.63
CA MET A 1 -16.48 16.29 9.53
C MET A 1 -17.10 15.07 8.88
N GLY A 2 -16.75 14.77 7.63
CA GLY A 2 -17.46 13.75 6.84
C GLY A 2 -17.00 12.35 7.22
N THR A 3 -17.92 11.43 7.41
CA THR A 3 -17.63 9.99 7.43
C THR A 3 -17.63 9.48 6.00
N PHE A 4 -16.70 8.58 5.65
CA PHE A 4 -16.71 7.89 4.36
C PHE A 4 -17.13 6.45 4.55
N THR A 5 -17.92 5.92 3.63
CA THR A 5 -18.44 4.55 3.68
C THR A 5 -17.90 3.73 2.52
N LEU A 6 -17.43 2.52 2.83
CA LEU A 6 -17.06 1.50 1.84
C LEU A 6 -17.54 0.14 2.34
N GLY A 7 -18.51 -0.48 1.65
CA GLY A 7 -19.24 -1.62 2.20
C GLY A 7 -19.84 -1.25 3.56
N ALA A 8 -19.57 -2.06 4.58
CA ALA A 8 -19.94 -1.79 5.97
C ALA A 8 -18.92 -0.93 6.75
N LEU A 9 -17.73 -0.65 6.19
CA LEU A 9 -16.73 0.19 6.86
C LEU A 9 -17.21 1.64 6.94
N GLN A 10 -17.08 2.21 8.14
CA GLN A 10 -17.25 3.63 8.40
C GLN A 10 -15.89 4.20 8.79
N SER A 11 -15.33 5.02 7.92
CA SER A 11 -14.06 5.70 8.16
C SER A 11 -14.29 7.16 8.53
N VAL A 12 -13.36 7.70 9.30
CA VAL A 12 -13.32 9.12 9.68
C VAL A 12 -12.14 9.78 8.98
N PRO A 13 -12.12 11.11 8.82
CA PRO A 13 -10.99 11.77 8.19
C PRO A 13 -9.71 11.60 9.03
N VAL A 14 -8.56 11.44 8.37
CA VAL A 14 -7.26 11.28 9.04
C VAL A 14 -6.97 12.44 9.99
N SER A 15 -7.42 13.65 9.66
CA SER A 15 -7.31 14.85 10.53
C SER A 15 -7.91 14.66 11.92
N THR A 16 -8.82 13.69 12.09
CA THR A 16 -9.55 13.41 13.35
C THR A 16 -8.99 12.25 14.14
N ARG A 17 -8.29 11.33 13.46
CA ARG A 17 -7.65 10.14 14.04
C ARG A 17 -6.23 9.97 13.46
N PRO A 18 -5.35 10.96 13.65
CA PRO A 18 -3.96 10.86 13.17
C PRO A 18 -3.18 9.74 13.89
N ASP A 19 -3.68 9.27 15.04
CA ASP A 19 -3.16 8.13 15.80
C ASP A 19 -3.28 6.79 15.04
N LEU A 20 -4.18 6.70 14.06
CA LEU A 20 -4.41 5.47 13.27
C LEU A 20 -3.47 5.32 12.07
N VAL A 21 -2.56 6.27 11.84
CA VAL A 21 -1.60 6.22 10.73
C VAL A 21 -0.18 6.35 11.25
N SER A 22 0.78 5.76 10.53
CA SER A 22 2.18 5.94 10.89
C SER A 22 2.60 7.42 10.75
N PRO A 23 3.63 7.87 11.48
CA PRO A 23 4.13 9.25 11.36
C PRO A 23 4.45 9.66 9.92
N GLY A 24 4.99 8.74 9.11
CA GLY A 24 5.29 8.99 7.70
C GLY A 24 4.04 9.22 6.86
N VAL A 25 2.98 8.44 7.07
CA VAL A 25 1.69 8.61 6.39
C VAL A 25 1.04 9.93 6.80
N GLY A 26 1.00 10.22 8.10
CA GLY A 26 0.45 11.47 8.63
C GLY A 26 1.13 12.71 8.05
N ALA A 27 2.47 12.74 8.06
CA ALA A 27 3.25 13.84 7.50
C ALA A 27 3.00 14.03 5.99
N ALA A 28 2.91 12.94 5.22
CA ALA A 28 2.63 13.02 3.79
C ALA A 28 1.23 13.57 3.49
N ILE A 29 0.22 13.16 4.27
CA ILE A 29 -1.16 13.64 4.13
C ILE A 29 -1.29 15.12 4.53
N GLU A 30 -0.61 15.51 5.60
CA GLU A 30 -0.56 16.90 6.07
C GLU A 30 0.10 17.81 5.04
N ALA A 31 1.26 17.41 4.49
CA ALA A 31 1.97 18.18 3.47
C ALA A 31 1.14 18.42 2.19
N LEU A 32 0.23 17.50 1.87
CA LEU A 32 -0.70 17.62 0.75
C LEU A 32 -1.98 18.42 1.09
N GLY A 33 -2.24 18.71 2.37
CA GLY A 33 -3.44 19.41 2.82
C GLY A 33 -4.72 18.63 2.58
N ILE A 34 -4.67 17.30 2.57
CA ILE A 34 -5.81 16.42 2.23
C ILE A 34 -6.35 15.63 3.42
N GLY A 35 -5.98 15.97 4.66
CA GLY A 35 -6.39 15.23 5.86
C GLY A 35 -7.90 15.04 6.02
N ASP A 36 -8.70 16.01 5.58
CA ASP A 36 -10.18 15.93 5.61
C ASP A 36 -10.78 15.15 4.43
N ARG A 37 -9.96 14.73 3.46
CA ARG A 37 -10.35 14.03 2.23
C ARG A 37 -9.90 12.57 2.18
N VAL A 38 -9.08 12.15 3.15
CA VAL A 38 -8.60 10.77 3.29
C VAL A 38 -9.27 10.16 4.50
N GLY A 39 -9.99 9.06 4.29
CA GLY A 39 -10.60 8.28 5.36
C GLY A 39 -9.61 7.30 5.98
N VAL A 40 -9.68 7.13 7.29
CA VAL A 40 -8.98 6.09 8.06
C VAL A 40 -9.98 5.36 8.95
N VAL A 41 -9.76 4.06 9.12
CA VAL A 41 -10.58 3.20 9.96
C VAL A 41 -9.67 2.21 10.69
N GLU A 42 -9.99 1.94 11.94
CA GLU A 42 -9.33 0.92 12.74
C GLU A 42 -9.86 -0.45 12.32
N ILE A 43 -8.96 -1.40 12.09
CA ILE A 43 -9.30 -2.76 11.66
C ILE A 43 -8.72 -3.73 12.69
N ASP A 44 -9.51 -4.75 13.06
CA ASP A 44 -9.02 -5.85 13.87
C ASP A 44 -7.84 -6.53 13.15
N PRO A 45 -6.66 -6.68 13.77
CA PRO A 45 -5.50 -7.32 13.15
C PRO A 45 -5.80 -8.72 12.57
N GLU A 46 -6.73 -9.49 13.15
CA GLU A 46 -7.15 -10.79 12.64
C GLU A 46 -7.94 -10.69 11.32
N LEU A 47 -8.52 -9.53 11.04
CA LEU A 47 -9.26 -9.22 9.82
C LEU A 47 -8.42 -8.46 8.79
N SER A 48 -7.12 -8.23 9.03
CA SER A 48 -6.26 -7.42 8.16
C SER A 48 -5.92 -8.06 6.81
N ASP A 49 -6.06 -9.39 6.68
CA ASP A 49 -5.91 -10.07 5.39
C ASP A 49 -7.04 -9.66 4.44
N THR A 50 -6.70 -9.44 3.16
CA THR A 50 -7.65 -8.96 2.16
C THR A 50 -8.93 -9.77 2.09
N ALA A 51 -8.85 -11.11 2.15
CA ALA A 51 -10.03 -11.96 2.06
C ALA A 51 -10.88 -11.90 3.34
N ALA A 52 -10.23 -11.82 4.51
CA ALA A 52 -10.90 -11.65 5.79
C ALA A 52 -11.59 -10.28 5.88
N THR A 53 -10.92 -9.20 5.47
CA THR A 53 -11.50 -7.84 5.45
C THR A 53 -12.69 -7.79 4.50
N GLN A 54 -12.57 -8.35 3.28
CA GLN A 54 -13.66 -8.40 2.31
C GLN A 54 -14.89 -9.12 2.87
N ALA A 55 -14.69 -10.30 3.46
CA ALA A 55 -15.79 -11.08 4.02
C ALA A 55 -16.43 -10.41 5.24
N ALA A 56 -15.64 -9.80 6.11
CA ALA A 56 -16.13 -9.18 7.34
C ALA A 56 -16.91 -7.88 7.09
N TYR A 57 -16.50 -7.10 6.09
CA TYR A 57 -17.05 -5.76 5.86
C TYR A 57 -17.78 -5.59 4.52
N ASP A 58 -18.03 -6.68 3.78
CA ASP A 58 -18.73 -6.68 2.49
C ASP A 58 -18.12 -5.68 1.49
N LEU A 59 -16.78 -5.75 1.36
CA LEU A 59 -16.04 -4.81 0.51
C LEU A 59 -16.03 -5.30 -0.94
N PRO A 60 -16.30 -4.40 -1.92
CA PRO A 60 -16.15 -4.74 -3.34
C PRO A 60 -14.71 -5.17 -3.65
N SER A 61 -14.57 -6.20 -4.47
CA SER A 61 -13.25 -6.76 -4.81
C SER A 61 -12.38 -5.79 -5.62
N ASP A 62 -12.99 -4.85 -6.33
CA ASP A 62 -12.35 -3.79 -7.12
C ASP A 62 -12.06 -2.51 -6.30
N ALA A 63 -12.54 -2.43 -5.06
CA ALA A 63 -12.32 -1.28 -4.19
C ALA A 63 -11.05 -1.40 -3.33
N LEU A 64 -10.36 -2.54 -3.39
CA LEU A 64 -9.22 -2.85 -2.54
C LEU A 64 -7.93 -2.99 -3.34
N ALA A 65 -6.88 -2.35 -2.83
CA ALA A 65 -5.53 -2.47 -3.33
C ALA A 65 -4.59 -2.79 -2.17
N ASN A 66 -3.67 -3.73 -2.41
CA ASN A 66 -2.59 -4.06 -1.51
C ASN A 66 -1.35 -3.25 -1.86
N CYS A 67 -0.63 -2.75 -0.85
CA CYS A 67 0.70 -2.20 -1.04
C CYS A 67 1.75 -3.22 -0.61
N VAL A 68 2.56 -3.67 -1.56
CA VAL A 68 3.69 -4.58 -1.30
C VAL A 68 5.01 -3.87 -1.59
N ILE A 69 6.02 -4.14 -0.78
CA ILE A 69 7.36 -3.58 -1.00
C ILE A 69 8.20 -4.60 -1.75
N VAL A 70 8.73 -4.20 -2.90
CA VAL A 70 9.54 -5.04 -3.78
C VAL A 70 10.93 -4.44 -3.86
N ALA A 71 11.95 -5.29 -3.73
CA ALA A 71 13.33 -4.87 -3.82
C ALA A 71 14.14 -5.73 -4.79
N GLY A 72 15.22 -5.16 -5.28
CA GLY A 72 16.24 -5.85 -6.05
C GLY A 72 17.61 -5.23 -5.88
N ARG A 73 18.61 -5.85 -6.48
CA ARG A 73 20.00 -5.36 -6.44
C ARG A 73 20.59 -5.23 -7.83
N ARG A 74 21.34 -4.15 -8.05
CA ARG A 74 22.21 -3.97 -9.22
C ARG A 74 23.52 -3.35 -8.74
N GLU A 75 24.65 -3.88 -9.20
CA GLU A 75 25.99 -3.33 -8.89
C GLU A 75 26.27 -3.15 -7.39
N GLY A 76 25.66 -3.97 -6.54
CA GLY A 76 25.83 -3.87 -5.08
C GLY A 76 24.94 -2.83 -4.39
N GLU A 77 24.07 -2.15 -5.13
CA GLU A 77 23.09 -1.20 -4.62
C GLU A 77 21.69 -1.84 -4.55
N GLN A 78 21.02 -1.70 -3.41
CA GLN A 78 19.63 -2.12 -3.25
C GLN A 78 18.69 -1.02 -3.75
N ARG A 79 17.72 -1.41 -4.57
CA ARG A 79 16.67 -0.52 -5.08
C ARG A 79 15.33 -1.08 -4.65
N ILE A 80 14.43 -0.20 -4.20
CA ILE A 80 13.18 -0.58 -3.54
C ILE A 80 12.03 0.21 -4.18
N ALA A 81 10.89 -0.44 -4.39
CA ALA A 81 9.64 0.18 -4.86
C ALA A 81 8.49 -0.19 -3.92
N ALA A 82 7.57 0.75 -3.72
CA ALA A 82 6.25 0.46 -3.19
C ALA A 82 5.31 0.18 -4.37
N CYS A 83 4.59 -0.94 -4.33
CA CYS A 83 3.74 -1.36 -5.43
C CYS A 83 2.29 -1.49 -4.95
N LEU A 84 1.39 -0.73 -5.56
CA LEU A 84 -0.04 -0.85 -5.38
C LEU A 84 -0.60 -1.83 -6.42
N VAL A 85 -1.15 -2.94 -5.96
CA VAL A 85 -1.81 -3.96 -6.79
C VAL A 85 -3.24 -4.13 -6.35
N LEU A 86 -4.17 -4.32 -7.28
CA LEU A 86 -5.54 -4.64 -6.90
C LEU A 86 -5.58 -5.99 -6.19
N ALA A 87 -6.51 -6.16 -5.26
CA ALA A 87 -6.75 -7.41 -4.56
C ALA A 87 -6.97 -8.60 -5.53
N THR A 88 -7.44 -8.32 -6.75
CA THR A 88 -7.72 -9.30 -7.79
C THR A 88 -6.55 -9.60 -8.73
N THR A 89 -5.48 -8.81 -8.71
CA THR A 89 -4.38 -8.92 -9.69
C THR A 89 -3.49 -10.12 -9.37
N ARG A 90 -3.32 -11.01 -10.37
CA ARG A 90 -2.45 -12.20 -10.30
C ARG A 90 -1.17 -12.07 -11.15
N ASP A 91 -0.93 -10.91 -11.77
CA ASP A 91 0.18 -10.71 -12.69
C ASP A 91 1.56 -10.75 -12.00
N ASP A 92 2.59 -11.12 -12.77
CA ASP A 92 3.98 -11.15 -12.33
C ASP A 92 4.56 -9.73 -12.17
N ILE A 93 4.17 -9.10 -11.06
CA ILE A 93 4.66 -7.80 -10.61
C ILE A 93 6.19 -7.76 -10.54
N ASN A 94 6.84 -8.87 -10.18
CA ASN A 94 8.31 -8.91 -10.04
C ASN A 94 8.98 -8.63 -11.39
N THR A 95 8.46 -9.16 -12.49
CA THR A 95 9.01 -8.89 -13.83
C THR A 95 8.89 -7.42 -14.22
N VAL A 96 7.77 -6.76 -13.91
CA VAL A 96 7.60 -5.32 -14.16
C VAL A 96 8.52 -4.49 -13.27
N VAL A 97 8.51 -4.76 -11.96
CA VAL A 97 9.34 -4.04 -10.98
C VAL A 97 10.81 -4.20 -11.31
N LYS A 98 11.25 -5.41 -11.71
CA LYS A 98 12.63 -5.67 -12.13
C LYS A 98 13.06 -4.73 -13.26
N ARG A 99 12.21 -4.55 -14.27
CA ARG A 99 12.44 -3.61 -15.39
C ARG A 99 12.45 -2.16 -14.92
N ARG A 100 11.50 -1.77 -14.06
CA ARG A 100 11.37 -0.39 -13.56
C ARG A 100 12.47 0.05 -12.60
N LEU A 101 12.94 -0.85 -11.75
CA LEU A 101 14.06 -0.61 -10.84
C LEU A 101 15.43 -0.83 -11.49
N ASP A 102 15.46 -1.38 -12.73
CA ASP A 102 16.69 -1.71 -13.43
C ASP A 102 17.60 -2.62 -12.56
N VAL A 103 17.04 -3.78 -12.16
CA VAL A 103 17.71 -4.77 -11.30
C VAL A 103 17.77 -6.14 -11.96
N ARG A 104 18.69 -7.01 -11.50
CA ARG A 104 18.81 -8.37 -12.07
C ARG A 104 17.69 -9.30 -11.62
N LYS A 105 17.21 -9.12 -10.39
CA LYS A 105 16.13 -9.88 -9.76
C LYS A 105 15.35 -8.91 -8.87
N ALA A 106 14.03 -9.05 -8.89
CA ALA A 106 13.13 -8.39 -7.96
C ALA A 106 12.36 -9.44 -7.17
N SER A 107 12.11 -9.16 -5.89
CA SER A 107 11.28 -9.99 -5.02
C SER A 107 10.64 -9.12 -3.95
N PHE A 108 9.54 -9.60 -3.36
CA PHE A 108 8.98 -8.98 -2.16
C PHE A 108 10.03 -8.92 -1.06
N LEU A 109 10.09 -7.79 -0.35
CA LEU A 109 10.86 -7.71 0.88
C LEU A 109 10.26 -8.64 1.93
N PRO A 110 11.10 -9.26 2.78
CA PRO A 110 10.63 -9.90 3.99
C PRO A 110 9.76 -8.95 4.82
N ARG A 111 8.75 -9.51 5.49
CA ARG A 111 7.80 -8.76 6.31
C ARG A 111 8.50 -7.78 7.27
N ASP A 112 9.46 -8.29 8.04
CA ASP A 112 10.14 -7.50 9.08
C ASP A 112 10.95 -6.34 8.48
N ASP A 113 11.59 -6.58 7.34
CA ASP A 113 12.31 -5.53 6.59
C ASP A 113 11.34 -4.47 6.06
N ALA A 114 10.20 -4.89 5.51
CA ALA A 114 9.18 -3.97 5.00
C ALA A 114 8.60 -3.09 6.12
N VAL A 115 8.26 -3.67 7.27
CA VAL A 115 7.77 -2.95 8.46
C VAL A 115 8.84 -1.98 8.96
N SER A 116 10.08 -2.45 9.13
CA SER A 116 11.20 -1.65 9.64
C SER A 116 11.51 -0.46 8.73
N LEU A 117 11.58 -0.67 7.41
CA LEU A 117 11.93 0.38 6.45
C LEU A 117 10.79 1.38 6.20
N THR A 118 9.53 0.95 6.26
CA THR A 118 8.38 1.84 6.05
C THR A 118 7.94 2.56 7.32
N GLY A 119 8.26 2.00 8.49
CA GLY A 119 7.72 2.46 9.77
C GLY A 119 6.21 2.24 9.91
N MET A 120 5.64 1.33 9.11
CA MET A 120 4.21 0.99 9.11
C MET A 120 4.00 -0.40 9.69
N GLU A 121 2.81 -0.66 10.22
CA GLU A 121 2.46 -1.98 10.75
C GLU A 121 2.22 -3.00 9.64
N PHE A 122 2.48 -4.27 9.94
CA PHE A 122 2.14 -5.36 9.02
C PHE A 122 0.61 -5.42 8.82
N GLY A 123 0.17 -5.53 7.57
CA GLY A 123 -1.25 -5.44 7.20
C GLY A 123 -1.73 -4.01 6.95
N ALA A 124 -0.95 -2.99 7.32
CA ALA A 124 -1.28 -1.56 7.12
C ALA A 124 -0.25 -0.81 6.25
N ILE A 125 0.64 -1.53 5.56
CA ILE A 125 1.60 -0.92 4.64
C ILE A 125 0.84 -0.25 3.49
N THR A 126 1.20 1.00 3.18
CA THR A 126 0.64 1.81 2.09
C THR A 126 1.75 2.48 1.27
N SER A 127 1.40 3.02 0.10
CA SER A 127 2.30 3.77 -0.77
C SER A 127 2.49 5.24 -0.33
N ILE A 128 1.60 5.72 0.55
CA ILE A 128 1.62 7.05 1.15
C ILE A 128 2.65 7.06 2.28
N GLY A 129 3.46 8.11 2.40
CA GLY A 129 4.39 8.24 3.54
C GLY A 129 5.58 7.28 3.53
N ARG A 130 5.83 6.57 2.42
CA ARG A 130 7.01 5.73 2.22
C ARG A 130 8.30 6.58 2.22
N PRO A 131 9.48 5.97 2.46
CA PRO A 131 10.77 6.65 2.36
C PRO A 131 11.01 7.34 1.00
N GLU A 132 11.74 8.45 1.03
CA GLU A 132 12.10 9.20 -0.18
C GLU A 132 12.91 8.34 -1.16
N GLY A 133 12.75 8.62 -2.46
CA GLY A 133 13.46 7.91 -3.53
C GLY A 133 12.84 6.57 -3.94
N TRP A 134 11.85 6.07 -3.20
CA TRP A 134 11.13 4.86 -3.59
C TRP A 134 10.07 5.24 -4.65
N PRO A 135 10.10 4.69 -5.89
CA PRO A 135 8.99 4.86 -6.81
C PRO A 135 7.73 4.16 -6.29
N VAL A 136 6.57 4.74 -6.59
CA VAL A 136 5.28 4.02 -6.49
C VAL A 136 4.95 3.46 -7.86
N LEU A 137 4.76 2.14 -7.93
CA LEU A 137 4.23 1.49 -9.11
C LEU A 137 2.77 1.14 -8.84
N VAL A 138 1.87 1.67 -9.65
CA VAL A 138 0.43 1.42 -9.54
C VAL A 138 0.05 0.48 -10.66
N ASP A 139 -0.64 -0.60 -10.32
CA ASP A 139 -1.23 -1.50 -11.29
C ASP A 139 -2.24 -0.74 -12.17
N GLY A 140 -2.16 -0.96 -13.48
CA GLY A 140 -3.02 -0.29 -14.44
C GLY A 140 -4.39 -0.96 -14.44
N LEU A 141 -5.45 -0.22 -14.11
CA LEU A 141 -6.82 -0.67 -14.38
C LEU A 141 -6.98 -0.91 -15.88
N GLY A 142 -6.82 -2.15 -16.32
CA GLY A 142 -7.16 -2.62 -17.66
C GLY A 142 -6.11 -2.39 -18.75
N GLN A 143 -5.06 -3.21 -18.76
CA GLN A 143 -4.60 -3.99 -19.92
C GLN A 143 -3.48 -4.93 -19.45
N PRO A 144 -3.45 -6.21 -19.89
CA PRO A 144 -2.37 -7.11 -19.51
C PRO A 144 -1.05 -6.49 -19.95
N LEU A 145 -0.03 -6.62 -19.09
CA LEU A 145 1.33 -6.23 -19.38
C LEU A 145 1.81 -7.03 -20.61
N ALA A 146 1.69 -6.42 -21.79
CA ALA A 146 2.16 -7.02 -23.03
C ALA A 146 3.66 -7.40 -22.89
N PRO A 147 4.09 -8.52 -23.51
CA PRO A 147 5.42 -9.12 -23.29
C PRO A 147 6.58 -8.13 -23.45
#